data_AF-A0A9D7H902-F1
#
_entry.id   AF-A0A9D7H902-F1
#
_cell.length_a   1.000
_cell.length_b   1.000
_cell.length_c   1.000
_cell.angle_alpha   90.00
_cell.angle_beta   90.00
_cell.angle_gamma   90.00
#
_symmetry.space_group_name_H-M   'P 1'
#
loop_
_entity.id
_entity.type
_entity.pdbx_description
1 polymer ?
#
loop_
_entity_poly.entity_id
_entity_poly.type
_entity_poly.pdbx_seq_one_letter_code
_entity_poly.pdbx_strand_id
1 'polypeptide(L)'
;MRGTIPVLLCSLTMRLWAQGPTVTSWIVNPGNETGYGGHLTNTQEVWYTASDAYVVCTCIPGYDIGPWAGNPNTPANQNFTFKITRTPVENTGTDVVTGLGHIGVWRNGVSIFNAKDGMSYNNQGIWNRDALVWEGSSFDVCLGHPAPNGEYHHHVNPACLYDYMDDQQHSDLIGYAFDGFHLRRVRVHQHRWYGPHRAHAVELPATHHHRSYHAA
;
A
#
# COMPACT_ATOMS: atom_id res chain seq x y z
N MET A 1 38.13 -52.98 -36.95
CA MET A 1 38.06 -51.57 -36.51
C MET A 1 36.62 -51.28 -36.09
N ARG A 2 36.33 -51.09 -34.81
CA ARG A 2 34.99 -50.71 -34.31
C ARG A 2 35.04 -49.23 -33.95
N GLY A 3 34.34 -48.39 -34.71
CA GLY A 3 34.20 -46.97 -34.44
C GLY A 3 33.07 -46.69 -33.46
N THR A 4 33.37 -45.99 -32.38
CA THR A 4 32.38 -45.47 -31.42
C THR A 4 31.89 -44.11 -31.88
N ILE A 5 30.57 -43.98 -32.08
CA ILE A 5 29.90 -42.71 -32.40
C ILE A 5 29.58 -42.01 -31.07
N PRO A 6 30.06 -40.79 -30.81
CA PRO A 6 29.70 -40.06 -29.60
C PRO A 6 28.29 -39.48 -29.77
N VAL A 7 27.37 -39.91 -28.89
CA VAL A 7 26.06 -39.28 -28.75
C VAL A 7 26.24 -38.03 -27.89
N LEU A 8 26.11 -36.86 -28.51
CA LEU A 8 26.14 -35.58 -27.81
C LEU A 8 24.77 -35.35 -27.15
N LEU A 9 24.70 -35.54 -25.83
CA LEU A 9 23.53 -35.19 -25.04
C LEU A 9 23.50 -33.67 -24.84
N CYS A 10 22.65 -32.96 -25.58
CA CYS A 10 22.42 -31.53 -25.38
C CYS A 10 21.45 -31.34 -24.21
N SER A 11 21.98 -30.96 -23.04
CA SER A 11 21.18 -30.65 -21.85
C SER A 11 20.53 -29.28 -21.99
N LEU A 12 19.24 -29.27 -22.34
CA LEU A 12 18.41 -28.06 -22.36
C LEU A 12 18.16 -27.61 -20.91
N THR A 13 18.82 -26.53 -20.48
CA THR A 13 18.62 -25.95 -19.15
C THR A 13 17.34 -25.10 -19.14
N MET A 14 16.26 -25.59 -18.52
CA MET A 14 15.08 -24.77 -18.25
C MET A 14 15.38 -23.83 -17.07
N ARG A 15 15.43 -22.52 -17.32
CA ARG A 15 15.53 -21.51 -16.26
C ARG A 15 14.12 -21.17 -15.78
N LEU A 16 13.74 -21.64 -14.59
CA LEU A 16 12.56 -21.12 -13.90
C LEU A 16 12.90 -19.73 -13.35
N TRP A 17 12.31 -18.69 -13.92
CA TRP A 17 12.41 -17.34 -13.35
C TRP A 17 11.44 -17.25 -12.17
N ALA A 18 11.97 -17.05 -10.97
CA ALA A 18 11.13 -16.76 -9.81
C ALA A 18 10.32 -15.49 -10.07
N GLN A 19 9.03 -15.52 -9.74
CA GLN A 19 8.18 -14.34 -9.90
C GLN A 19 8.56 -13.27 -8.87
N GLY A 20 8.68 -12.03 -9.34
CA GLY A 20 9.02 -10.88 -8.50
C GLY A 20 7.91 -10.53 -7.49
N PRO A 21 8.22 -9.65 -6.54
CA PRO A 21 7.34 -9.35 -5.41
C PRO A 21 5.99 -8.77 -5.84
N THR A 22 5.89 -8.03 -6.94
CA THR A 22 4.61 -7.51 -7.48
C THR A 22 3.59 -8.61 -7.79
N VAL A 23 4.03 -9.86 -7.95
CA VAL A 23 3.15 -11.02 -8.14
C VAL A 23 2.97 -11.83 -6.85
N THR A 24 4.02 -11.93 -6.03
CA THR A 24 4.07 -12.91 -4.93
C THR A 24 3.84 -12.32 -3.54
N SER A 25 3.98 -11.01 -3.37
CA SER A 25 3.96 -10.36 -2.08
C SER A 25 2.59 -9.75 -1.80
N TRP A 26 1.57 -10.60 -1.62
CA TRP A 26 0.21 -10.20 -1.26
C TRP A 26 -0.25 -10.98 -0.02
N ILE A 27 -1.19 -10.42 0.73
CA ILE A 27 -1.93 -11.17 1.76
C ILE A 27 -3.16 -11.70 1.05
N VAL A 28 -3.12 -13.00 0.71
CA VAL A 28 -4.14 -13.63 -0.14
C VAL A 28 -5.11 -14.44 0.73
N ASN A 29 -6.40 -14.18 0.56
CA ASN A 29 -7.51 -14.97 1.07
C ASN A 29 -8.27 -15.55 -0.14
N PRO A 30 -8.10 -16.84 -0.46
CA PRO A 30 -8.72 -17.47 -1.63
C PRO A 30 -10.23 -17.74 -1.49
N GLY A 31 -10.90 -17.16 -0.47
CA GLY A 31 -12.35 -17.21 -0.31
C GLY A 31 -12.86 -17.90 0.96
N ASN A 32 -11.99 -18.11 1.96
CA ASN A 32 -12.34 -18.84 3.19
C ASN A 32 -12.51 -17.94 4.41
N GLU A 33 -12.02 -16.70 4.36
CA GLU A 33 -12.09 -15.75 5.48
C GLU A 33 -13.02 -14.58 5.17
N THR A 34 -13.80 -14.17 6.17
CA THR A 34 -14.70 -13.02 6.08
C THR A 34 -14.40 -12.04 7.21
N GLY A 35 -14.56 -10.75 6.94
CA GLY A 35 -14.29 -9.66 7.88
C GLY A 35 -15.54 -8.82 8.11
N TYR A 36 -15.36 -7.51 8.15
CA TYR A 36 -16.46 -6.57 8.39
C TYR A 36 -17.65 -6.82 7.45
N GLY A 37 -18.86 -6.85 8.01
CA GLY A 37 -20.10 -7.07 7.26
C GLY A 37 -20.22 -8.47 6.63
N GLY A 38 -19.37 -9.43 6.98
CA GLY A 38 -19.37 -10.78 6.39
C GLY A 38 -18.80 -10.82 4.97
N HIS A 39 -18.12 -9.77 4.51
CA HIS A 39 -17.46 -9.74 3.22
C HIS A 39 -16.14 -10.50 3.24
N LEU A 40 -15.74 -11.09 2.10
CA LEU A 40 -14.40 -11.68 1.96
C LEU A 40 -13.33 -10.64 2.25
N THR A 41 -12.27 -11.06 2.92
CA THR A 41 -11.16 -10.18 3.31
C THR A 41 -9.98 -10.25 2.34
N ASN A 42 -9.05 -9.32 2.50
CA ASN A 42 -7.73 -9.31 1.89
C ASN A 42 -7.76 -9.32 0.35
N THR A 43 -6.67 -9.73 -0.29
CA THR A 43 -6.62 -9.95 -1.75
C THR A 43 -7.21 -11.32 -2.07
N GLN A 44 -8.15 -11.42 -3.01
CA GLN A 44 -8.71 -12.71 -3.43
C GLN A 44 -7.79 -13.41 -4.44
N GLU A 45 -7.35 -12.68 -5.46
CA GLU A 45 -6.58 -13.25 -6.57
C GLU A 45 -5.54 -12.27 -7.10
N VAL A 46 -4.46 -12.81 -7.65
CA VAL A 46 -3.42 -12.05 -8.33
C VAL A 46 -3.13 -12.70 -9.68
N TRP A 47 -3.48 -12.01 -10.75
CA TRP A 47 -3.17 -12.37 -12.12
C TRP A 47 -1.96 -11.56 -12.59
N TYR A 48 -1.23 -12.02 -13.61
CA TYR A 48 -0.11 -11.25 -14.13
C TYR A 48 0.19 -11.52 -15.61
N THR A 49 0.73 -10.50 -16.26
CA THR A 49 1.38 -10.57 -17.59
C THR A 49 2.87 -10.33 -17.42
N ALA A 50 3.63 -10.24 -18.52
CA ALA A 50 5.02 -9.83 -18.46
C ALA A 50 5.22 -8.41 -17.87
N SER A 51 4.27 -7.50 -18.10
CA SER A 51 4.37 -6.08 -17.74
C SER A 51 3.65 -5.70 -16.46
N ASP A 52 2.54 -6.37 -16.13
CA ASP A 52 1.61 -5.93 -15.09
C ASP A 52 1.14 -7.08 -14.20
N ALA A 53 0.77 -6.75 -12.97
CA ALA A 53 -0.03 -7.59 -12.09
C ALA A 53 -1.42 -6.99 -11.92
N TYR A 54 -2.43 -7.85 -11.78
CA TYR A 54 -3.83 -7.49 -11.59
C TYR A 54 -4.31 -8.11 -10.27
N VAL A 55 -4.75 -7.28 -9.34
CA VAL A 55 -4.99 -7.62 -7.94
C VAL A 55 -6.48 -7.48 -7.66
N VAL A 56 -7.16 -8.61 -7.48
CA VAL A 56 -8.61 -8.65 -7.20
C VAL A 56 -8.82 -8.60 -5.69
N CYS A 57 -9.58 -7.62 -5.21
CA CYS A 57 -9.79 -7.42 -3.78
C CYS A 57 -11.17 -6.79 -3.47
N THR A 58 -11.68 -7.03 -2.27
CA THR A 58 -12.94 -6.45 -1.78
C THR A 58 -12.75 -5.07 -1.15
N CYS A 59 -11.51 -4.65 -0.93
CA CYS A 59 -11.15 -3.51 -0.08
C CYS A 59 -11.48 -3.69 1.41
N ILE A 60 -11.75 -4.92 1.85
CA ILE A 60 -11.99 -5.26 3.26
C ILE A 60 -10.77 -5.99 3.83
N PRO A 61 -10.12 -5.49 4.90
CA PRO A 61 -8.96 -6.16 5.49
C PRO A 61 -9.35 -7.40 6.31
N GLY A 62 -8.36 -8.24 6.60
CA GLY A 62 -8.52 -9.38 7.52
C GLY A 62 -8.48 -9.04 9.02
N TYR A 63 -8.11 -7.81 9.38
CA TYR A 63 -8.19 -7.32 10.76
C TYR A 63 -9.54 -6.65 11.04
N ASP A 64 -9.90 -6.56 12.31
CA ASP A 64 -11.11 -5.86 12.75
C ASP A 64 -11.01 -4.36 12.46
N ILE A 65 -12.10 -3.79 11.94
CA ILE A 65 -12.21 -2.37 11.58
C ILE A 65 -13.44 -1.73 12.24
N GLY A 66 -13.37 -0.41 12.38
CA GLY A 66 -14.37 0.36 13.12
C GLY A 66 -14.25 0.20 14.64
N PRO A 67 -15.12 0.87 15.41
CA PRO A 67 -16.07 1.88 14.96
C PRO A 67 -15.40 3.18 14.48
N TRP A 68 -16.11 3.99 13.69
CA TRP A 68 -15.63 5.30 13.19
C TRP A 68 -16.40 6.43 13.84
N ALA A 69 -15.77 7.17 14.75
CA ALA A 69 -16.43 8.26 15.46
C ALA A 69 -16.78 9.41 14.52
N GLY A 70 -18.07 9.70 14.34
CA GLY A 70 -18.52 10.81 13.48
C GLY A 70 -18.45 10.54 11.98
N ASN A 71 -18.09 9.33 11.54
CA ASN A 71 -18.24 8.89 10.15
C ASN A 71 -19.54 8.06 10.02
N PRO A 72 -20.55 8.51 9.26
CA PRO A 72 -21.80 7.78 9.09
C PRO A 72 -21.71 6.66 8.03
N ASN A 73 -20.59 6.55 7.32
CA ASN A 73 -20.44 5.62 6.21
C ASN A 73 -20.13 4.20 6.72
N THR A 74 -20.44 3.21 5.89
CA THR A 74 -20.25 1.79 6.19
C THR A 74 -19.37 1.16 5.11
N PRO A 75 -18.30 0.41 5.46
CA PRO A 75 -17.51 -0.32 4.48
C PRO A 75 -18.36 -1.31 3.70
N ALA A 76 -18.10 -1.40 2.41
CA ALA A 76 -18.75 -2.34 1.51
C ALA A 76 -17.71 -2.99 0.61
N ASN A 77 -18.01 -4.20 0.14
CA ASN A 77 -17.21 -4.85 -0.90
C ASN A 77 -17.17 -3.98 -2.17
N GLN A 78 -15.98 -3.49 -2.51
CA GLN A 78 -15.77 -2.66 -3.70
C GLN A 78 -15.52 -3.47 -4.99
N ASN A 79 -15.22 -4.76 -4.88
CA ASN A 79 -14.93 -5.64 -6.01
C ASN A 79 -13.90 -5.04 -6.98
N PHE A 80 -12.79 -4.54 -6.45
CA PHE A 80 -11.74 -3.90 -7.22
C PHE A 80 -10.86 -4.89 -7.97
N THR A 81 -10.28 -4.41 -9.07
CA THR A 81 -9.15 -5.05 -9.75
C THR A 81 -8.10 -3.99 -10.04
N PHE A 82 -7.06 -3.92 -9.22
CA PHE A 82 -5.98 -2.94 -9.38
C PHE A 82 -4.92 -3.45 -10.35
N LYS A 83 -4.38 -2.58 -11.20
CA LYS A 83 -3.26 -2.90 -12.09
C LYS A 83 -1.98 -2.27 -11.56
N ILE A 84 -0.95 -3.08 -11.33
CA ILE A 84 0.37 -2.65 -10.86
C ILE A 84 1.43 -2.98 -11.91
N THR A 85 2.14 -1.97 -12.41
CA THR A 85 3.26 -2.18 -13.34
C THR A 85 4.43 -2.85 -12.62
N ARG A 86 4.98 -3.91 -13.23
CA ARG A 86 6.02 -4.76 -12.62
C ARG A 86 7.42 -4.18 -12.72
N THR A 87 7.64 -3.29 -13.68
CA THR A 87 8.93 -2.62 -13.94
C THR A 87 8.70 -1.12 -14.06
N PRO A 88 8.34 -0.44 -12.95
CA PRO A 88 8.12 1.00 -12.98
C PRO A 88 9.43 1.72 -13.34
N VAL A 89 9.29 2.84 -14.03
CA VAL A 89 10.41 3.72 -14.40
C VAL A 89 10.15 5.08 -13.79
N GLU A 90 11.14 5.62 -13.10
CA GLU A 90 11.04 6.92 -12.46
C GLU A 90 10.84 8.01 -13.51
N ASN A 91 9.89 8.89 -13.26
CA ASN A 91 9.73 10.10 -14.07
C ASN A 91 10.84 11.09 -13.70
N THR A 92 11.79 11.29 -14.61
CA THR A 92 12.90 12.26 -14.45
C THR A 92 12.56 13.67 -14.96
N GLY A 93 11.33 13.86 -15.46
CA GLY A 93 10.83 15.13 -15.98
C GLY A 93 10.11 15.96 -14.92
N THR A 94 9.02 16.62 -15.33
CA THR A 94 8.16 17.35 -14.40
C THR A 94 7.31 16.38 -13.59
N ASP A 95 7.26 16.58 -12.27
CA ASP A 95 6.44 15.79 -11.36
C ASP A 95 4.96 15.86 -11.74
N VAL A 96 4.30 14.70 -11.69
CA VAL A 96 2.86 14.59 -11.91
C VAL A 96 2.17 14.59 -10.55
N VAL A 97 1.29 15.57 -10.33
CA VAL A 97 0.51 15.64 -9.10
C VAL A 97 -0.42 14.43 -9.03
N THR A 98 -0.42 13.75 -7.89
CA THR A 98 -1.35 12.65 -7.62
C THR A 98 -2.79 13.17 -7.53
N GLY A 99 -3.73 12.40 -8.07
CA GLY A 99 -5.16 12.66 -7.92
C GLY A 99 -5.63 12.51 -6.48
N LEU A 100 -6.87 12.94 -6.21
CA LEU A 100 -7.58 12.59 -4.97
C LEU A 100 -8.05 11.12 -5.03
N GLY A 101 -8.48 10.58 -3.90
CA GLY A 101 -8.88 9.18 -3.79
C GLY A 101 -7.67 8.24 -3.75
N HIS A 102 -7.83 7.00 -4.23
CA HIS A 102 -6.78 6.00 -4.13
C HIS A 102 -5.59 6.29 -5.07
N ILE A 103 -4.40 6.30 -4.48
CA ILE A 103 -3.10 6.49 -5.14
C ILE A 103 -2.23 5.24 -5.08
N GLY A 104 -2.70 4.21 -4.37
CA GLY A 104 -2.06 2.92 -4.26
C GLY A 104 -2.94 1.91 -3.56
N VAL A 105 -2.36 0.75 -3.30
CA VAL A 105 -3.02 -0.37 -2.64
C VAL A 105 -2.05 -1.04 -1.67
N TRP A 106 -2.54 -1.33 -0.47
CA TRP A 106 -1.82 -2.14 0.51
C TRP A 106 -1.79 -3.61 0.09
N ARG A 107 -0.86 -4.40 0.63
CA ARG A 107 -0.75 -5.83 0.27
C ARG A 107 -1.98 -6.68 0.60
N ASN A 108 -2.88 -6.19 1.45
CA ASN A 108 -4.17 -6.82 1.73
C ASN A 108 -5.30 -6.31 0.81
N GLY A 109 -5.02 -5.49 -0.21
CA GLY A 109 -6.05 -4.98 -1.11
C GLY A 109 -6.85 -3.79 -0.59
N VAL A 110 -6.52 -3.24 0.59
CA VAL A 110 -7.12 -1.98 1.06
C VAL A 110 -6.51 -0.79 0.33
N SER A 111 -7.36 0.17 -0.06
CA SER A 111 -6.96 1.38 -0.75
C SER A 111 -6.07 2.30 0.09
N ILE A 112 -5.11 2.92 -0.58
CA ILE A 112 -4.27 4.00 -0.05
C ILE A 112 -4.78 5.29 -0.66
N PHE A 113 -5.39 6.16 0.13
CA PHE A 113 -5.83 7.46 -0.36
C PHE A 113 -4.70 8.49 -0.29
N ASN A 114 -4.83 9.52 -1.10
CA ASN A 114 -3.94 10.68 -1.04
C ASN A 114 -3.90 11.23 0.39
N ALA A 115 -2.75 11.69 0.88
CA ALA A 115 -2.64 12.32 2.21
C ALA A 115 -3.48 13.61 2.35
N LYS A 116 -4.02 14.12 1.23
CA LYS A 116 -4.98 15.22 1.16
C LYS A 116 -6.41 14.71 1.33
N ASP A 117 -7.26 15.48 1.99
CA ASP A 117 -8.69 15.16 2.14
C ASP A 117 -9.60 15.76 1.04
N GLY A 118 -8.99 16.35 0.02
CA GLY A 118 -9.72 16.99 -1.08
C GLY A 118 -10.13 18.44 -0.85
N MET A 119 -9.90 19.00 0.33
CA MET A 119 -10.10 20.43 0.58
C MET A 119 -8.80 21.23 0.35
N SER A 120 -8.96 22.46 -0.15
CA SER A 120 -7.83 23.37 -0.37
C SER A 120 -8.19 24.83 -0.10
N TYR A 121 -7.19 25.65 0.22
CA TYR A 121 -7.37 27.09 0.43
C TYR A 121 -7.99 27.74 -0.82
N ASN A 122 -9.10 28.46 -0.61
CA ASN A 122 -9.89 29.09 -1.67
C ASN A 122 -10.26 28.16 -2.84
N ASN A 123 -10.32 26.85 -2.59
CA ASN A 123 -10.63 25.83 -3.60
C ASN A 123 -9.68 25.86 -4.83
N GLN A 124 -8.42 26.26 -4.62
CA GLN A 124 -7.44 26.42 -5.69
C GLN A 124 -6.60 25.16 -5.98
N GLY A 125 -6.63 24.15 -5.11
CA GLY A 125 -5.85 22.93 -5.25
C GLY A 125 -4.34 23.10 -4.97
N ILE A 126 -3.89 24.28 -4.55
CA ILE A 126 -2.47 24.60 -4.30
C ILE A 126 -2.10 24.26 -2.86
N TRP A 127 -2.76 24.89 -1.89
CA TRP A 127 -2.57 24.63 -0.47
C TRP A 127 -3.65 23.67 0.01
N ASN A 128 -3.30 22.39 0.04
CA ASN A 128 -4.22 21.30 0.37
C ASN A 128 -4.19 20.99 1.86
N ARG A 129 -5.33 20.53 2.36
CA ARG A 129 -5.53 20.19 3.75
C ARG A 129 -5.07 18.75 4.02
N ASP A 130 -4.43 18.55 5.18
CA ASP A 130 -3.90 17.25 5.61
C ASP A 130 -5.03 16.39 6.20
N ALA A 131 -5.25 15.20 5.63
CA ALA A 131 -6.34 14.32 6.03
C ALA A 131 -6.19 13.78 7.46
N LEU A 132 -4.96 13.54 7.95
CA LEU A 132 -4.76 13.09 9.33
C LEU A 132 -5.24 14.16 10.32
N VAL A 133 -4.91 15.43 10.06
CA VAL A 133 -5.28 16.53 10.94
C VAL A 133 -6.80 16.76 10.95
N TRP A 134 -7.46 16.59 9.80
CA TRP A 134 -8.85 17.02 9.62
C TRP A 134 -9.88 15.91 9.65
N GLU A 135 -9.49 14.69 9.30
CA GLU A 135 -10.36 13.52 9.27
C GLU A 135 -9.95 12.50 10.33
N GLY A 136 -8.80 12.66 11.00
CA GLY A 136 -8.26 11.67 11.92
C GLY A 136 -9.18 11.30 13.09
N SER A 137 -10.07 12.20 13.52
CA SER A 137 -11.09 11.87 14.54
C SER A 137 -12.13 10.84 14.06
N SER A 138 -12.23 10.65 12.74
CA SER A 138 -13.15 9.72 12.08
C SER A 138 -12.50 8.38 11.73
N PHE A 139 -11.21 8.22 11.99
CA PHE A 139 -10.51 6.96 11.76
C PHE A 139 -10.82 5.96 12.87
N ASP A 140 -10.76 4.67 12.53
CA ASP A 140 -10.74 3.60 13.52
C ASP A 140 -9.34 3.42 14.13
N VAL A 141 -9.20 2.40 14.99
CA VAL A 141 -7.92 2.06 15.65
C VAL A 141 -6.82 1.64 14.66
N CYS A 142 -7.19 1.27 13.43
CA CYS A 142 -6.26 0.90 12.37
C CYS A 142 -5.85 2.09 11.49
N LEU A 143 -6.35 3.29 11.81
CA LEU A 143 -6.13 4.55 11.10
C LEU A 143 -6.76 4.58 9.70
N GLY A 144 -7.86 3.84 9.51
CA GLY A 144 -8.65 3.87 8.28
C GLY A 144 -10.10 4.26 8.53
N HIS A 145 -10.82 4.58 7.46
CA HIS A 145 -12.25 4.86 7.50
C HIS A 145 -12.95 4.63 6.14
N PRO A 146 -14.28 4.45 6.12
CA PRO A 146 -15.05 4.34 4.89
C PRO A 146 -15.39 5.70 4.27
N ALA A 147 -15.19 5.81 2.95
CA ALA A 147 -15.76 6.87 2.12
C ALA A 147 -17.28 6.67 1.92
N PRO A 148 -18.03 7.66 1.39
CA PRO A 148 -19.48 7.55 1.16
C PRO A 148 -19.92 6.41 0.25
N ASN A 149 -19.03 5.92 -0.63
CA ASN A 149 -19.24 4.73 -1.47
C ASN A 149 -18.94 3.40 -0.75
N GLY A 150 -18.55 3.44 0.52
CA GLY A 150 -18.17 2.28 1.33
C GLY A 150 -16.74 1.80 1.10
N GLU A 151 -15.90 2.56 0.38
CA GLU A 151 -14.49 2.21 0.22
C GLU A 151 -13.72 2.49 1.51
N TYR A 152 -13.30 1.44 2.20
CA TYR A 152 -12.43 1.55 3.37
C TYR A 152 -10.99 1.85 2.92
N HIS A 153 -10.38 2.88 3.46
CA HIS A 153 -9.07 3.34 3.00
C HIS A 153 -8.26 3.98 4.13
N HIS A 154 -6.97 4.16 3.87
CA HIS A 154 -6.06 4.89 4.75
C HIS A 154 -5.45 6.08 4.03
N HIS A 155 -5.41 7.22 4.70
CA HIS A 155 -4.61 8.39 4.28
C HIS A 155 -3.17 8.34 4.81
N VAL A 156 -2.96 7.53 5.85
CA VAL A 156 -1.70 7.39 6.57
C VAL A 156 -1.27 5.92 6.59
N ASN A 157 -0.15 5.67 7.24
CA ASN A 157 0.34 4.32 7.40
C ASN A 157 -0.65 3.43 8.19
N PRO A 158 -1.04 2.25 7.68
CA PRO A 158 -2.07 1.39 8.29
C PRO A 158 -1.54 0.71 9.55
N ALA A 159 -2.05 1.11 10.71
CA ALA A 159 -1.52 0.67 12.00
C ALA A 159 -1.68 -0.83 12.25
N CYS A 160 -2.69 -1.47 11.66
CA CYS A 160 -3.01 -2.88 11.84
C CYS A 160 -2.47 -3.80 10.73
N LEU A 161 -1.84 -3.26 9.68
CA LEU A 161 -1.37 -4.09 8.56
C LEU A 161 -0.04 -4.80 8.88
N TYR A 162 0.81 -4.18 9.69
CA TYR A 162 2.13 -4.71 10.01
C TYR A 162 2.57 -4.26 11.41
N ASP A 163 3.49 -5.00 12.01
CA ASP A 163 4.09 -4.61 13.29
C ASP A 163 5.13 -3.49 13.09
N TYR A 164 4.80 -2.29 13.53
CA TYR A 164 5.71 -1.15 13.43
C TYR A 164 6.85 -1.22 14.47
N MET A 165 6.74 -2.06 15.50
CA MET A 165 7.75 -2.23 16.56
C MET A 165 8.80 -3.30 16.26
N ASP A 166 8.57 -4.17 15.26
CA ASP A 166 9.53 -5.22 14.89
C ASP A 166 10.76 -4.62 14.20
N ASP A 167 11.85 -4.35 14.92
CA ASP A 167 13.07 -3.77 14.36
C ASP A 167 14.05 -4.81 13.75
N GLN A 168 13.70 -6.09 13.86
CA GLN A 168 14.55 -7.22 13.46
C GLN A 168 14.41 -7.56 11.97
N GLN A 169 13.28 -7.19 11.36
CA GLN A 169 13.04 -7.41 9.94
C GLN A 169 13.55 -6.25 9.07
N HIS A 170 13.93 -6.58 7.84
CA HIS A 170 14.28 -5.59 6.80
C HIS A 170 13.04 -4.73 6.45
N SER A 171 13.20 -3.70 5.61
CA SER A 171 12.08 -2.87 5.14
C SER A 171 11.08 -3.68 4.32
N ASP A 172 10.09 -4.25 5.02
CA ASP A 172 9.06 -5.09 4.47
C ASP A 172 8.27 -4.37 3.39
N LEU A 173 7.97 -5.09 2.33
CA LEU A 173 7.03 -4.62 1.33
C LEU A 173 5.62 -4.64 1.95
N ILE A 174 4.96 -3.48 1.97
CA ILE A 174 3.66 -3.29 2.62
C ILE A 174 2.57 -2.87 1.64
N GLY A 175 2.93 -2.34 0.47
CA GLY A 175 1.98 -1.97 -0.58
C GLY A 175 2.66 -1.55 -1.87
N TYR A 176 1.85 -1.00 -2.77
CA TYR A 176 2.27 -0.52 -4.08
C TYR A 176 1.55 0.79 -4.39
N ALA A 177 2.30 1.79 -4.85
CA ALA A 177 1.71 2.97 -5.46
C ALA A 177 1.27 2.63 -6.90
N PHE A 178 0.30 3.36 -7.45
CA PHE A 178 -0.22 3.09 -8.80
C PHE A 178 0.71 3.53 -9.94
N ASP A 179 1.80 4.22 -9.62
CA ASP A 179 2.94 4.37 -10.53
C ASP A 179 3.82 3.10 -10.61
N GLY A 180 3.47 2.06 -9.85
CA GLY A 180 4.11 0.74 -9.83
C GLY A 180 5.22 0.58 -8.79
N PHE A 181 5.59 1.67 -8.08
CA PHE A 181 6.65 1.60 -7.09
C PHE A 181 6.23 0.89 -5.80
N HIS A 182 7.19 0.17 -5.23
CA HIS A 182 7.03 -0.56 -3.97
C HIS A 182 6.98 0.39 -2.77
N LEU A 183 5.93 0.25 -1.95
CA LEU A 183 5.84 0.93 -0.66
C LEU A 183 6.41 0.00 0.41
N ARG A 184 7.47 0.45 1.07
CA ARG A 184 8.17 -0.33 2.08
C ARG A 184 8.05 0.30 3.45
N ARG A 185 8.02 -0.54 4.47
CA ARG A 185 8.06 -0.12 5.87
C ARG A 185 9.31 0.73 6.13
N VAL A 186 9.09 1.88 6.76
CA VAL A 186 10.15 2.71 7.32
C VAL A 186 10.58 2.09 8.65
N ARG A 187 11.88 1.85 8.81
CA ARG A 187 12.43 1.41 10.09
C ARG A 187 12.48 2.62 11.01
N VAL A 188 11.68 2.63 12.08
CA VAL A 188 11.79 3.68 13.10
C VAL A 188 13.02 3.35 13.94
N HIS A 189 14.18 3.92 13.59
CA HIS A 189 15.27 4.04 14.55
C HIS A 189 14.84 5.12 15.55
N GLN A 190 14.60 4.75 16.81
CA GLN A 190 14.55 5.74 17.89
C GLN A 190 15.77 6.66 17.77
N HIS A 191 15.52 7.96 17.73
CA HIS A 191 16.49 9.03 17.52
C HIS A 191 17.86 8.77 18.16
N ARG A 192 18.87 8.52 17.32
CA ARG A 192 20.25 8.84 17.65
C ARG A 192 20.70 9.93 16.67
N TRP A 193 20.68 11.17 17.14
CA TRP A 193 21.29 12.31 16.48
C TRP A 193 22.68 11.93 15.96
N TYR A 194 22.93 12.04 14.65
CA TYR A 194 24.20 12.49 14.03
C TYR A 194 24.13 12.40 12.49
N GLY A 195 24.20 13.56 11.82
CA GLY A 195 24.95 13.76 10.56
C GLY A 195 24.25 13.46 9.22
N PRO A 196 24.63 14.15 8.12
CA PRO A 196 23.80 14.35 6.94
C PRO A 196 24.11 13.34 5.84
N HIS A 197 23.27 12.31 5.68
CA HIS A 197 23.19 11.59 4.41
C HIS A 197 21.72 11.42 4.03
N ARG A 198 21.35 12.12 2.95
CA ARG A 198 20.01 12.12 2.36
C ARG A 198 19.67 10.73 1.84
N ALA A 199 18.78 10.03 2.53
CA ALA A 199 17.97 8.98 1.93
C ALA A 199 16.60 9.59 1.63
N HIS A 200 16.24 9.62 0.34
CA HIS A 200 14.91 10.02 -0.10
C HIS A 200 13.94 8.88 0.25
N ALA A 201 13.31 8.98 1.42
CA ALA A 201 12.09 8.24 1.73
C ALA A 201 10.94 9.24 1.72
N VAL A 202 9.86 8.92 1.00
CA VAL A 202 8.58 9.63 1.15
C VAL A 202 8.10 9.28 2.56
N GLU A 203 8.40 10.16 3.53
CA GLU A 203 7.82 10.10 4.86
C GLU A 203 6.32 10.40 4.73
N LEU A 204 5.50 9.35 4.84
CA LEU A 204 4.13 9.52 5.30
C LEU A 204 4.23 9.80 6.81
N PRO A 205 3.68 10.92 7.32
CA PRO A 205 3.98 11.39 8.66
C PRO A 205 3.55 10.36 9.71
N ALA A 206 4.54 9.76 10.35
CA ALA A 206 4.36 9.00 11.57
C ALA A 206 4.15 10.00 12.72
N THR A 207 2.95 9.97 13.29
CA THR A 207 2.60 10.32 14.67
C THR A 207 3.69 11.05 15.47
N HIS A 208 3.65 12.39 15.47
CA HIS A 208 4.30 13.18 16.51
C HIS A 208 3.26 13.72 17.49
N HIS A 209 3.38 13.27 18.74
CA HIS A 209 2.65 13.75 19.89
C HIS A 209 2.67 15.27 20.01
N HIS A 210 1.47 15.83 20.27
CA HIS A 210 1.16 17.05 21.01
C HIS A 210 2.37 17.93 21.41
N ARG A 211 2.51 19.09 20.75
CA ARG A 211 2.86 20.33 21.44
C ARG A 211 2.08 21.48 20.82
N SER A 212 1.06 21.89 21.55
CA SER A 212 0.42 23.18 21.40
C SER A 212 1.48 24.26 21.52
N TYR A 213 1.60 25.14 20.53
CA TYR A 213 2.15 26.46 20.73
C TYR A 213 1.06 27.46 20.39
N HIS A 214 0.48 28.03 21.45
CA HIS A 214 -0.07 29.38 21.39
C HIS A 214 1.07 30.33 21.02
N ALA A 215 0.83 31.21 20.07
CA ALA A 215 1.45 32.53 20.07
C ALA A 215 0.47 33.50 19.41
N ALA A 216 0.32 34.65 20.07
CA ALA A 216 -0.45 35.82 19.68
C ALA A 216 0.12 36.51 18.44
#